data_AF-A0A0F8YX49-F1
#
_entry.id   AF-A0A0F8YX49-F1
#
_cell.length_a   1.000
_cell.length_b   1.000
_cell.length_c   1.000
_cell.angle_alpha   90.00
_cell.angle_beta   90.00
_cell.angle_gamma   90.00
#
_symmetry.space_group_name_H-M   'P 1'
#
loop_
_entity.id
_entity.type
_entity.pdbx_description
1 polymer ?
#
loop_
_entity_poly.entity_id
_entity_poly.type
_entity_poly.pdbx_seq_one_letter_code
_entity_poly.pdbx_strand_id
1 'polypeptide(L)' 'IDEAKEKISQISEGQSVVFADKTGKVRIGSVRIKEVRCGKKNCHTCPHKIYAYARYRVGKKVTEKYIGKAN' A
#
# COMPACT_ATOMS: atom_id res chain seq x y z
N ILE A 1 -13.07 -1.89 -10.87
CA ILE A 1 -12.70 -1.63 -9.46
C ILE A 1 -11.60 -2.60 -8.95
N ASP A 2 -11.16 -3.60 -9.72
CA ASP A 2 -10.34 -4.71 -9.16
C ASP A 2 -8.87 -4.82 -9.63
N GLU A 3 -8.34 -3.94 -10.48
CA GLU A 3 -6.92 -4.01 -10.93
C GLU A 3 -5.88 -3.84 -9.81
N ALA A 4 -6.27 -3.30 -8.66
CA ALA A 4 -5.37 -3.09 -7.53
C ALA A 4 -5.14 -4.35 -6.66
N LYS A 5 -6.02 -5.37 -6.75
CA LYS A 5 -5.90 -6.57 -5.90
C LYS A 5 -4.87 -7.56 -6.41
N GLU A 6 -4.74 -7.74 -7.72
CA GLU A 6 -3.85 -8.77 -8.30
C GLU A 6 -2.36 -8.47 -8.17
N LYS A 7 -1.97 -7.20 -7.98
CA LYS A 7 -0.55 -6.82 -7.94
C LYS A 7 0.11 -6.95 -6.56
N ILE A 8 -0.63 -7.27 -5.50
CA ILE A 8 -0.10 -7.19 -4.12
C ILE A 8 0.79 -8.38 -3.77
N SER A 9 0.45 -9.57 -4.25
CA SER A 9 1.26 -10.77 -3.99
C SER A 9 2.64 -10.73 -4.64
N GLN A 10 2.88 -9.80 -5.56
CA GLN A 10 4.16 -9.62 -6.27
C GLN A 10 4.93 -8.37 -5.84
N ILE A 11 4.39 -7.52 -4.95
CA ILE A 11 5.09 -6.32 -4.48
C ILE A 11 5.86 -6.61 -3.20
N SER A 12 7.16 -6.37 -3.27
CA SER A 12 8.06 -6.45 -2.11
C SER A 12 8.17 -5.09 -1.43
N GLU A 13 8.45 -5.08 -0.12
CA GLU A 13 8.76 -3.83 0.59
C GLU A 13 9.97 -3.14 -0.04
N GLY A 14 9.88 -1.82 -0.25
CA GLY A 14 10.92 -1.02 -0.90
C GLY A 14 10.88 -1.04 -2.43
N GLN A 15 10.07 -1.89 -3.07
CA GLN A 15 9.95 -1.93 -4.53
C GLN A 15 9.47 -0.60 -5.09
N SER A 16 10.06 -0.14 -6.20
CA SER A 16 9.60 1.07 -6.88
C SER A 16 8.36 0.77 -7.73
N VAL A 17 7.33 1.61 -7.60
CA VAL A 17 6.07 1.51 -8.34
C VAL A 17 5.72 2.83 -9.00
N VAL A 18 5.16 2.74 -10.20
CA VAL A 18 4.62 3.87 -10.96
C VAL A 18 3.10 3.91 -10.77
N PHE A 19 2.56 5.07 -10.41
CA PHE A 19 1.13 5.25 -10.21
C PHE A 19 0.69 6.69 -10.53
N ALA A 20 -0.59 6.88 -10.88
CA ALA A 20 -1.17 8.21 -11.00
C ALA A 20 -1.59 8.74 -9.62
N ASP A 21 -1.15 9.94 -9.25
CA ASP A 21 -1.54 10.62 -8.00
C ASP A 21 -2.99 11.15 -8.06
N LYS A 22 -3.53 11.67 -6.96
CA LYS A 22 -4.89 12.26 -6.89
C LYS A 22 -5.13 13.38 -7.91
N THR A 23 -4.06 14.04 -8.36
CA THR A 23 -4.12 15.08 -9.40
C THR A 23 -3.93 14.55 -10.82
N GLY A 24 -3.96 13.22 -11.03
CA GLY A 24 -3.74 12.58 -12.33
C GLY A 24 -2.28 12.55 -12.81
N LYS A 25 -1.33 13.14 -12.05
CA LYS A 25 0.10 13.13 -12.41
C LYS A 25 0.71 11.75 -12.16
N VAL A 26 1.43 11.22 -13.14
CA VAL A 26 2.22 10.00 -12.97
C VAL A 26 3.38 10.28 -12.02
N ARG A 27 3.54 9.44 -11.00
CA ARG A 27 4.60 9.51 -10.00
C ARG A 27 5.24 8.15 -9.79
N ILE A 28 6.47 8.20 -9.28
CA ILE A 28 7.22 7.03 -8.83
C ILE A 28 7.31 7.10 -7.30
N GLY A 29 7.03 5.98 -6.64
CA GLY A 29 7.15 5.86 -5.19
C GLY A 29 7.64 4.48 -4.80
N SER A 30 8.06 4.33 -3.54
CA SER A 30 8.51 3.06 -2.97
C SER A 30 7.36 2.40 -2.22
N VAL A 31 7.17 1.10 -2.41
CA VAL A 31 6.18 0.31 -1.68
C VAL A 31 6.57 0.23 -0.21
N ARG A 32 5.57 0.45 0.65
CA ARG A 32 5.65 0.27 2.09
C ARG A 32 4.52 -0.63 2.54
N ILE A 33 4.87 -1.72 3.19
CA ILE A 33 3.95 -2.73 3.67
C ILE A 33 3.69 -2.46 5.16
N LYS A 34 2.41 -2.32 5.52
CA LYS A 34 1.94 -2.16 6.90
C LYS A 34 1.05 -3.35 7.21
N GLU A 35 1.59 -4.29 7.96
CA GLU A 35 0.84 -5.46 8.41
C GLU A 35 0.17 -5.19 9.75
N VAL A 36 -1.14 -5.40 9.82
CA VAL A 36 -1.89 -5.33 11.08
C VAL A 36 -1.92 -6.72 11.70
N ARG A 37 -0.94 -7.02 12.56
CA ARG A 37 -0.92 -8.25 13.37
C ARG A 37 -1.71 -8.02 14.65
N CYS A 38 -2.73 -8.84 14.91
CA CYS A 38 -3.35 -8.91 16.24
C CYS A 38 -2.90 -10.19 16.94
N GLY A 39 -2.43 -10.07 18.18
CA GLY A 39 -1.99 -11.22 19.00
C GLY A 39 -3.13 -12.01 19.65
N LYS A 40 -4.40 -11.65 19.40
CA LYS A 40 -5.56 -12.31 20.01
C LYS A 40 -6.04 -13.45 19.11
N LYS A 41 -6.01 -14.68 19.63
CA LYS A 41 -6.62 -15.85 18.97
C LYS A 41 -8.11 -15.57 18.70
N ASN A 42 -8.56 -15.77 17.45
CA ASN A 42 -9.94 -15.55 16.98
C ASN A 42 -10.45 -14.10 17.10
N CYS A 43 -9.62 -13.12 16.78
CA CYS A 43 -10.08 -11.75 16.64
C CYS A 43 -10.83 -11.56 15.30
N HIS A 44 -12.08 -11.12 15.35
CA HIS A 44 -12.89 -10.81 14.16
C HIS A 44 -13.15 -9.32 13.97
N THR A 45 -12.72 -8.48 14.93
CA THR A 45 -12.97 -7.05 14.94
C THR A 45 -11.83 -6.24 14.33
N CYS A 46 -10.59 -6.73 14.43
CA CYS A 46 -9.43 -6.06 13.85
C CYS A 46 -9.27 -6.45 12.38
N PRO A 47 -8.90 -5.50 11.50
CA PRO A 47 -8.79 -5.78 10.08
C PRO A 47 -7.40 -6.37 9.78
N HIS A 48 -7.20 -7.64 10.12
CA HIS A 48 -5.98 -8.45 9.95
C HIS A 48 -5.59 -8.62 8.49
N LYS A 49 -4.96 -7.60 7.92
CA LYS A 49 -4.58 -7.60 6.51
C LYS A 49 -3.22 -6.94 6.36
N ILE A 50 -2.54 -7.32 5.30
CA ILE A 50 -1.30 -6.69 4.86
C ILE A 50 -1.70 -5.52 3.98
N TYR A 51 -1.46 -4.28 4.42
CA TYR A 51 -1.78 -3.08 3.64
C TYR A 51 -0.53 -2.56 2.93
N ALA A 52 -0.60 -2.36 1.62
CA ALA A 52 0.46 -1.80 0.82
C ALA A 52 0.16 -0.32 0.49
N TYR A 53 1.19 0.51 0.62
CA TYR A 53 1.18 1.94 0.31
C TYR A 53 2.35 2.29 -0.61
N ALA A 54 2.13 3.15 -1.61
CA ALA A 54 3.22 3.81 -2.32
C ALA A 54 3.61 5.08 -1.57
N ARG A 55 4.86 5.16 -1.12
CA ARG A 55 5.46 6.32 -0.46
C ARG A 55 6.23 7.15 -1.49
N TYR A 56 5.92 8.44 -1.59
CA TYR A 56 6.50 9.35 -2.57
C TYR A 56 6.62 10.76 -1.99
N ARG A 57 7.37 11.64 -2.66
CA ARG A 57 7.51 13.04 -2.23
C ARG A 57 6.73 13.98 -3.14
N VAL A 58 6.07 14.96 -2.51
CA VAL A 58 5.46 16.10 -3.17
C VAL A 58 6.15 17.36 -2.63
N GLY A 59 7.13 17.85 -3.39
CA GLY A 59 8.03 18.90 -2.91
C GLY A 59 8.79 18.43 -1.67
N LYS A 60 8.65 19.17 -0.55
CA LYS A 60 9.30 18.83 0.73
C LYS A 60 8.54 17.79 1.56
N LYS A 61 7.28 17.49 1.24
CA LYS A 61 6.42 16.59 2.02
C LYS A 61 6.51 15.14 1.52
N VAL A 62 6.52 14.20 2.45
CA VAL A 62 6.39 12.77 2.17
C VAL A 62 4.91 12.41 2.26
N THR A 63 4.41 11.76 1.22
CA THR A 63 3.01 11.35 1.09
C THR A 63 2.95 9.84 0.87
N GLU A 64 1.88 9.21 1.36
CA GLU A 64 1.59 7.81 1.14
C GLU A 64 0.26 7.69 0.37
N LYS A 65 0.20 6.83 -0.65
CA LYS A 65 -1.03 6.47 -1.35
C LYS A 65 -1.30 5.00 -1.14
N TYR A 66 -2.51 4.66 -0.72
CA TYR A 66 -2.94 3.27 -0.62
C TYR A 66 -2.95 2.63 -2.02
N ILE A 67 -2.24 1.51 -2.15
CA ILE A 67 -2.14 0.75 -3.41
C ILE A 67 -2.80 -0.62 -3.32
N GLY A 68 -3.10 -1.12 -2.12
CA GLY A 68 -3.86 -2.36 -1.97
C GLY A 68 -3.77 -3.00 -0.59
N LYS A 69 -4.56 -4.07 -0.37
CA LYS A 69 -4.43 -4.98 0.77
C LYS A 69 -4.37 -6.45 0.34
N ALA A 70 -3.47 -7.23 0.90
CA ALA A 70 -3.46 -8.69 0.80
C ALA A 70 -4.12 -9.31 2.03
N ASN A 71 -4.77 -10.45 1.82
CA ASN A 71 -5.33 -11.31 2.87
C ASN A 71 -4.30 -12.35 3.28
#